data_AF-A0A0M7BDF2-F1
#
_entry.id   AF-A0A0M7BDF2-F1
#
_cell.length_a   1.000
_cell.length_b   1.000
_cell.length_c   1.000
_cell.angle_alpha   90.00
_cell.angle_beta   90.00
_cell.angle_gamma   90.00
#
_symmetry.space_group_name_H-M   'P 1'
#
loop_
_entity.id
_entity.type
_entity.pdbx_description
1 polymer ?
#
loop_
_entity_poly.entity_id
_entity_poly.type
_entity_poly.pdbx_seq_one_letter_code
_entity_poly.pdbx_strand_id
1 'polypeptide(L)'
;MGIQNINRLASDLAYIKQEERKGFVEISDEDLEFKQSELRKEKSKLTRKNNERADLQGELAGFKEQLSDAKKRFEFTFQSEPETREAMREQEKRRIQATNRLTQVENEIRALCEKSLPFSLAGKLFDGLRQQIDKERESATGAAIKENAAELAKRLVRVVEEPEPIYREQLSPEKMLELESRIVRLLKEGDGRGDVTKILDLSDRDVARVLNQMENLERSEVFLIQPLIEEKRQLESQVRTLESKSALGAMTESERELFEQLQGDMESCSTNIGRKTEHLRILEEEIIALEKRIGDIEIEIEKLYEKHNVSKDKAEYIQECDSIASVLNQFMVRLRKNKVHLLQEKTFEMYRLLSSRSGLIKDLTIGDKTYEVRISDRNGHEIKKSGLSAGEKEVFAVSLLWGLAQTSQLKLPIIIETPLSRLDSTHRDNIVNNYFQNAGDQVVILSTDTEIDTNYYRSLEPHLSGAGCLEFDQRQELTTFRSGYFWER
;
A
#
# COMPACT_ATOMS: atom_id res chain seq x y z
N MET A 1 -29.57 49.90 36.34
CA MET A 1 -30.69 49.60 35.40
C MET A 1 -30.72 48.17 34.84
N GLY A 2 -29.79 47.26 35.18
CA GLY A 2 -29.86 45.83 34.80
C GLY A 2 -29.57 45.50 33.31
N ILE A 3 -29.63 46.49 32.42
CA ILE A 3 -29.39 46.34 30.97
C ILE A 3 -27.98 45.79 30.66
N GLN A 4 -26.97 46.12 31.49
CA GLN A 4 -25.60 45.62 31.31
C GLN A 4 -25.50 44.09 31.41
N ASN A 5 -26.27 43.44 32.29
CA ASN A 5 -26.25 41.99 32.44
C ASN A 5 -26.83 41.29 31.20
N ILE A 6 -27.85 41.88 30.59
CA ILE A 6 -28.48 41.34 29.37
C ILE A 6 -27.57 41.56 28.16
N ASN A 7 -26.90 42.72 28.06
CA ASN A 7 -25.87 42.96 27.06
C ASN A 7 -24.74 41.93 27.16
N ARG A 8 -24.27 41.64 28.38
CA ARG A 8 -23.26 40.62 28.62
C ARG A 8 -23.73 39.24 28.15
N LEU A 9 -24.95 38.84 28.53
CA LEU A 9 -25.54 37.58 28.06
C LEU A 9 -25.63 37.50 26.53
N ALA A 10 -26.00 38.59 25.85
CA ALA A 10 -26.04 38.63 24.40
C ALA A 10 -24.64 38.51 23.75
N SER A 11 -23.62 39.13 24.36
CA SER A 11 -22.22 38.98 23.94
C SER A 11 -21.69 37.57 24.18
N ASP A 12 -22.00 36.96 25.33
CA ASP A 12 -21.61 35.59 25.66
C ASP A 12 -22.26 34.59 24.67
N LEU A 13 -23.54 34.77 24.33
CA LEU A 13 -24.23 33.97 23.33
C LEU A 13 -23.60 34.11 21.93
N ALA A 14 -23.21 35.33 21.54
CA ALA A 14 -22.52 35.57 20.27
C ALA A 14 -21.14 34.89 20.22
N TYR A 15 -20.41 34.86 21.33
CA TYR A 15 -19.15 34.13 21.45
C TYR A 15 -19.37 32.62 21.28
N ILE A 16 -20.32 32.03 22.01
CA ILE A 16 -20.65 30.60 21.92
C ILE A 16 -21.04 30.22 20.48
N LYS A 17 -21.88 31.03 19.82
CA LYS A 17 -22.24 30.84 18.41
C LYS A 17 -21.01 30.83 17.49
N GLN A 18 -20.07 31.73 17.71
CA GLN A 18 -18.86 31.82 16.89
C GLN A 18 -17.93 30.63 17.13
N GLU A 19 -17.86 30.12 18.36
CA GLU A 19 -17.10 28.93 18.71
C GLU A 19 -17.66 27.69 18.02
N GLU A 20 -18.98 27.49 18.05
CA GLU A 20 -19.65 26.38 17.36
C GLU A 20 -19.47 26.43 15.84
N ARG A 21 -19.49 27.64 15.25
CA ARG A 21 -19.22 27.84 13.81
C ARG A 21 -17.82 27.43 13.37
N LYS A 22 -16.79 27.52 14.22
CA LYS A 22 -15.41 27.17 13.84
C LYS A 22 -15.24 25.68 13.50
N GLY A 23 -16.12 24.83 14.03
CA GLY A 23 -16.15 23.39 13.77
C GLY A 23 -17.32 22.94 12.89
N PHE A 24 -17.96 23.86 12.15
CA PHE A 24 -19.05 23.57 11.23
C PHE A 24 -18.48 23.29 9.84
N VAL A 25 -18.73 22.07 9.34
CA VAL A 25 -18.46 21.69 7.96
C VAL A 25 -19.81 21.31 7.36
N GLU A 26 -20.28 22.13 6.42
CA GLU A 26 -21.52 21.85 5.70
C GLU A 26 -21.28 20.65 4.79
N ILE A 27 -21.74 19.48 5.23
CA ILE A 27 -21.78 18.28 4.40
C ILE A 27 -23.12 18.29 3.70
N SER A 28 -23.08 18.39 2.37
CA SER A 28 -24.28 18.39 1.55
C SER A 28 -24.87 16.97 1.50
N ASP A 29 -26.20 16.88 1.52
CA ASP A 29 -26.93 15.63 1.25
C ASP A 29 -26.49 15.00 -0.09
N GLU A 30 -26.03 15.82 -1.03
CA GLU A 30 -25.51 15.40 -2.34
C GLU A 30 -24.27 14.50 -2.26
N ASP A 31 -23.36 14.75 -1.30
CA ASP A 31 -22.15 13.94 -1.13
C ASP A 31 -22.49 12.53 -0.63
N LEU A 32 -23.50 12.45 0.25
CA LEU A 32 -23.99 11.21 0.82
C LEU A 32 -24.76 10.40 -0.22
N GLU A 33 -25.63 11.05 -1.01
CA GLU A 33 -26.31 10.43 -2.15
C GLU A 33 -25.33 9.93 -3.21
N PHE A 34 -24.29 10.71 -3.51
CA PHE A 34 -23.25 10.32 -4.45
C PHE A 34 -22.56 9.03 -4.01
N LYS A 35 -22.10 8.96 -2.75
CA LYS A 35 -21.44 7.77 -2.19
C LYS A 35 -22.36 6.57 -2.11
N GLN A 36 -23.64 6.76 -1.76
CA GLN A 36 -24.63 5.67 -1.81
C GLN A 36 -24.87 5.16 -3.24
N SER A 37 -24.86 6.04 -4.23
CA SER A 37 -24.99 5.65 -5.64
C SER A 37 -23.78 4.81 -6.08
N GLU A 38 -22.57 5.19 -5.68
CA GLU A 38 -21.34 4.43 -5.93
C GLU A 38 -21.39 3.05 -5.25
N LEU A 39 -21.82 2.99 -3.98
CA LEU A 39 -22.01 1.72 -3.27
C LEU A 39 -22.98 0.78 -4.00
N ARG A 40 -24.10 1.31 -4.50
CA ARG A 40 -25.08 0.53 -5.28
C ARG A 40 -24.48 0.00 -6.59
N LYS A 41 -23.70 0.81 -7.29
CA LYS A 41 -23.00 0.38 -8.52
C LYS A 41 -22.02 -0.75 -8.23
N GLU A 42 -21.18 -0.61 -7.21
CA GLU A 42 -20.20 -1.65 -6.85
C GLU A 42 -20.87 -2.94 -6.36
N LYS A 43 -21.93 -2.85 -5.53
CA LYS A 43 -22.73 -4.02 -5.14
C LYS A 43 -23.35 -4.73 -6.36
N SER A 44 -23.85 -3.97 -7.34
CA SER A 44 -24.40 -4.55 -8.58
C SER A 44 -23.34 -5.28 -9.40
N LYS A 45 -22.11 -4.74 -9.48
CA LYS A 45 -20.97 -5.41 -10.13
C LYS A 45 -20.60 -6.70 -9.40
N LEU A 46 -20.52 -6.66 -8.07
CA LEU A 46 -20.26 -7.83 -7.24
C LEU A 46 -21.30 -8.94 -7.48
N THR A 47 -22.59 -8.62 -7.53
CA THR A 47 -23.63 -9.62 -7.85
C THR A 47 -23.46 -10.24 -9.24
N ARG A 48 -23.08 -9.44 -10.25
CA ARG A 48 -22.83 -9.98 -11.60
C ARG A 48 -21.65 -10.94 -11.61
N LYS A 49 -20.56 -10.58 -10.92
CA LYS A 49 -19.35 -11.39 -10.80
C LYS A 49 -19.58 -12.68 -10.01
N ASN A 50 -20.40 -12.64 -8.95
CA ASN A 50 -20.80 -13.84 -8.22
C ASN A 50 -21.66 -14.79 -9.07
N ASN A 51 -22.56 -14.26 -9.90
CA ASN A 51 -23.31 -15.10 -10.85
C ASN A 51 -22.37 -15.75 -11.88
N GLU A 52 -21.44 -14.97 -12.46
CA GLU A 52 -20.41 -15.49 -13.38
C GLU A 52 -19.57 -16.59 -12.72
N ARG A 53 -19.24 -16.45 -11.43
CA ARG A 53 -18.51 -17.47 -10.65
C ARG A 53 -19.34 -18.74 -10.50
N ALA A 54 -20.63 -18.63 -10.19
CA ALA A 54 -21.51 -19.78 -10.06
C ALA A 54 -21.66 -20.53 -11.39
N ASP A 55 -21.80 -19.81 -12.50
CA ASP A 55 -21.88 -20.39 -13.85
C ASP A 55 -20.59 -21.15 -14.20
N LEU A 56 -19.43 -20.53 -14.00
CA LEU A 56 -18.12 -21.17 -14.22
C LEU A 56 -17.90 -22.38 -13.34
N GLN A 57 -18.33 -22.35 -12.07
CA GLN A 57 -18.26 -23.49 -11.17
C GLN A 57 -19.12 -24.65 -11.68
N GLY A 58 -20.33 -24.36 -12.17
CA GLY A 58 -21.21 -25.35 -12.80
C GLY A 58 -20.58 -25.99 -14.04
N GLU A 59 -20.03 -25.18 -14.94
CA GLU A 59 -19.33 -25.68 -16.13
C GLU A 59 -18.10 -26.53 -15.77
N LEU A 60 -17.31 -26.11 -14.79
CA LEU A 60 -16.12 -26.82 -14.33
C LEU A 60 -16.49 -28.17 -13.69
N ALA A 61 -17.58 -28.22 -12.91
CA ALA A 61 -18.14 -29.46 -12.40
C ALA A 61 -18.56 -30.40 -13.54
N GLY A 62 -19.24 -29.87 -14.57
CA GLY A 62 -19.62 -30.65 -15.76
C GLY A 62 -18.41 -31.24 -16.50
N PHE A 63 -17.35 -30.47 -16.72
CA PHE A 63 -16.13 -30.99 -17.35
C PHE A 63 -15.40 -32.03 -16.48
N LYS A 64 -15.41 -31.88 -15.15
CA LYS A 64 -14.85 -32.88 -14.24
C LYS A 64 -15.61 -34.20 -14.29
N GLU A 65 -16.94 -34.13 -14.37
CA GLU A 65 -17.79 -35.32 -14.53
C GLU A 65 -17.52 -36.02 -15.88
N GLN A 66 -17.49 -35.26 -16.98
CA GLN A 66 -17.14 -35.77 -18.31
C GLN A 66 -15.76 -36.45 -18.33
N LEU A 67 -14.74 -35.83 -17.69
CA LEU A 67 -13.41 -36.43 -17.57
C LEU A 67 -13.43 -37.72 -16.75
N SER A 68 -14.20 -37.76 -15.65
CA SER A 68 -14.34 -38.96 -14.84
C SER A 68 -15.00 -40.10 -15.61
N ASP A 69 -16.03 -39.79 -16.40
CA ASP A 69 -16.74 -40.79 -17.20
C ASP A 69 -15.88 -41.30 -18.36
N ALA A 70 -15.14 -40.41 -19.03
CA ALA A 70 -14.17 -40.80 -20.05
C ALA A 70 -13.08 -41.72 -19.48
N LYS A 71 -12.56 -41.43 -18.28
CA LYS A 71 -11.60 -42.29 -17.58
C LYS A 71 -12.16 -43.67 -17.25
N LYS A 72 -13.38 -43.75 -16.69
CA LYS A 72 -14.04 -45.04 -16.40
C LYS A 72 -14.28 -45.86 -17.67
N ARG A 73 -14.70 -45.21 -18.77
CA ARG A 73 -14.86 -45.88 -20.07
C ARG A 73 -13.54 -46.41 -20.60
N PHE A 74 -12.47 -45.63 -20.46
CA PHE A 74 -11.12 -46.02 -20.85
C PHE A 74 -10.63 -47.24 -20.05
N GLU A 75 -10.71 -47.19 -18.72
CA GLU A 75 -10.31 -48.28 -17.83
C GLU A 75 -11.11 -49.57 -18.09
N PHE A 76 -12.43 -49.45 -18.28
CA PHE A 76 -13.28 -50.59 -18.59
C PHE A 76 -12.92 -51.26 -19.92
N THR A 77 -12.60 -50.47 -20.94
CA THR A 77 -12.35 -50.98 -22.29
C THR A 77 -10.94 -51.56 -22.43
N PHE A 78 -9.93 -50.91 -21.83
CA PHE A 78 -8.52 -51.26 -22.06
C PHE A 78 -7.86 -51.97 -20.87
N GLN A 79 -8.57 -52.13 -19.73
CA GLN A 79 -8.06 -52.76 -18.51
C GLN A 79 -6.74 -52.15 -18.02
N SER A 80 -6.50 -50.90 -18.39
CA SER A 80 -5.29 -50.13 -18.09
C SER A 80 -5.67 -48.72 -17.69
N GLU A 81 -4.90 -48.13 -16.78
CA GLU A 81 -5.05 -46.70 -16.51
C GLU A 81 -4.69 -45.88 -17.75
N PRO A 82 -5.41 -44.78 -18.03
CA PRO A 82 -5.05 -43.88 -19.11
C PRO A 82 -3.71 -43.21 -18.83
N GLU A 83 -2.66 -43.68 -19.52
CA GLU A 83 -1.36 -43.02 -19.54
C GLU A 83 -1.47 -41.66 -20.25
N THR A 84 -0.72 -40.67 -19.76
CA THR A 84 -0.60 -39.38 -20.45
C THR A 84 0.04 -39.58 -21.82
N ARG A 85 -0.41 -38.79 -22.79
CA ARG A 85 0.08 -38.84 -24.16
C ARG A 85 1.59 -38.57 -24.27
N GLU A 86 2.15 -37.84 -23.32
CA GLU A 86 3.59 -37.64 -23.13
C GLU A 86 4.31 -38.91 -22.69
N ALA A 87 3.77 -39.65 -21.71
CA ALA A 87 4.34 -40.93 -21.27
C ALA A 87 4.32 -41.95 -22.41
N MET A 88 3.24 -42.02 -23.18
CA MET A 88 3.17 -42.87 -24.37
C MET A 88 4.17 -42.48 -25.45
N ARG A 89 4.32 -41.18 -25.76
CA ARG A 89 5.34 -40.69 -26.70
C ARG A 89 6.76 -41.01 -26.22
N GLU A 90 7.01 -40.91 -24.92
CA GLU A 90 8.31 -41.23 -24.35
C GLU A 90 8.61 -42.73 -24.41
N GLN A 91 7.63 -43.58 -24.12
CA GLN A 91 7.74 -45.03 -24.28
C GLN A 91 8.00 -45.41 -25.75
N GLU A 92 7.26 -44.82 -26.69
CA GLU A 92 7.44 -45.04 -28.13
C GLU A 92 8.83 -44.59 -28.60
N LYS A 93 9.30 -43.42 -28.14
CA LYS A 93 10.65 -42.93 -28.43
C LYS A 93 11.72 -43.88 -27.90
N ARG A 94 11.57 -44.39 -26.67
CA ARG A 94 12.48 -45.38 -26.08
C ARG A 94 12.46 -46.69 -26.87
N ARG A 95 11.30 -47.14 -27.35
CA ARG A 95 11.18 -48.32 -28.22
C ARG A 95 11.98 -48.11 -29.51
N ILE A 96 11.73 -47.02 -30.22
CA ILE A 96 12.43 -46.69 -31.48
C ILE A 96 13.94 -46.60 -31.26
N GLN A 97 14.40 -45.98 -30.18
CA GLN A 97 15.82 -45.90 -29.84
C GLN A 97 16.43 -47.28 -29.57
N ALA A 98 15.75 -48.14 -28.80
CA ALA A 98 16.20 -49.50 -28.53
C ALA A 98 16.24 -50.36 -29.80
N THR A 99 15.23 -50.26 -30.68
CA THR A 99 15.20 -50.96 -31.97
C THR A 99 16.32 -50.47 -32.91
N ASN A 100 16.55 -49.16 -32.98
CA ASN A 100 17.65 -48.61 -33.78
C ASN A 100 19.01 -49.08 -33.26
N ARG A 101 19.23 -49.07 -31.94
CA ARG A 101 20.47 -49.60 -31.37
C ARG A 101 20.62 -51.09 -31.63
N LEU A 102 19.53 -51.87 -31.52
CA LEU A 102 19.52 -53.30 -31.81
C LEU A 102 20.00 -53.57 -33.25
N THR A 103 19.43 -52.86 -34.23
CA THR A 103 19.86 -53.01 -35.64
C THR A 103 21.32 -52.60 -35.87
N GLN A 104 21.81 -51.58 -35.16
CA GLN A 104 23.22 -51.18 -35.21
C GLN A 104 24.14 -52.29 -34.66
N VAL A 105 23.82 -52.82 -33.48
CA VAL A 105 24.58 -53.92 -32.85
C VAL A 105 24.57 -55.16 -33.74
N GLU A 106 23.44 -55.50 -34.37
CA GLU A 106 23.37 -56.60 -35.33
C GLU A 106 24.28 -56.40 -36.55
N ASN A 107 24.37 -55.17 -37.06
CA ASN A 107 25.26 -54.84 -38.17
C ASN A 107 26.74 -54.86 -37.75
N GLU A 108 27.08 -54.40 -36.55
CA GLU A 108 28.43 -54.48 -35.97
C GLU A 108 28.87 -55.94 -35.81
N ILE A 109 28.01 -56.80 -35.24
CA ILE A 109 28.25 -58.24 -35.14
C ILE A 109 28.44 -58.85 -36.54
N ARG A 110 27.55 -58.55 -37.49
CA ARG A 110 27.63 -59.08 -38.87
C ARG A 110 28.96 -58.68 -39.53
N ALA A 111 29.37 -57.42 -39.41
CA ALA A 111 30.61 -56.93 -40.00
C ALA A 111 31.86 -57.63 -39.43
N LEU A 112 31.90 -57.86 -38.11
CA LEU A 112 32.99 -58.61 -37.47
C LEU A 112 32.99 -60.09 -37.88
N CYS A 113 31.80 -60.70 -37.99
CA CYS A 113 31.63 -62.07 -38.46
C CYS A 113 32.04 -62.26 -39.92
N GLU A 114 31.81 -61.27 -40.79
CA GLU A 114 32.18 -61.34 -42.22
C GLU A 114 33.67 -61.07 -42.44
N LYS A 115 34.26 -60.10 -41.74
CA LYS A 115 35.62 -59.61 -42.02
C LYS A 115 36.72 -60.31 -41.23
N SER A 116 36.50 -60.54 -39.93
CA SER A 116 37.61 -60.82 -39.01
C SER A 116 37.47 -62.15 -38.27
N LEU A 117 36.25 -62.57 -37.95
CA LEU A 117 35.99 -63.78 -37.17
C LEU A 117 36.52 -65.07 -37.84
N PRO A 118 36.30 -65.34 -39.14
CA PRO A 118 36.74 -66.60 -39.75
C PRO A 118 38.26 -66.76 -39.69
N PHE A 119 38.98 -65.65 -39.87
CA PHE A 119 40.43 -65.60 -39.80
C PHE A 119 40.95 -65.68 -38.37
N SER A 120 40.27 -65.06 -37.41
CA SER A 120 40.63 -65.13 -35.99
C SER A 120 40.50 -66.54 -35.43
N LEU A 121 39.48 -67.31 -35.88
CA LEU A 121 39.34 -68.73 -35.55
C LEU A 121 40.52 -69.57 -36.07
N ALA A 122 41.10 -69.16 -37.19
CA ALA A 122 42.26 -69.79 -37.81
C ALA A 122 43.61 -69.21 -37.33
N GLY A 123 43.63 -68.30 -36.35
CA GLY A 123 44.81 -67.50 -35.99
C GLY A 123 46.05 -68.32 -35.63
N LYS A 124 45.90 -69.54 -35.09
CA LYS A 124 47.03 -70.44 -34.79
C LYS A 124 47.81 -70.91 -36.04
N LEU A 125 47.24 -70.78 -37.22
CA LEU A 125 47.89 -71.13 -38.50
C LEU A 125 48.80 -70.00 -39.01
N PHE A 126 48.63 -68.77 -38.51
CA PHE A 126 49.37 -67.59 -38.97
C PHE A 126 50.84 -67.61 -38.57
N ASP A 127 51.19 -68.18 -37.41
CA ASP A 127 52.58 -68.30 -36.98
C ASP A 127 53.39 -69.22 -37.90
N GLY A 128 52.80 -70.36 -38.29
CA GLY A 128 53.41 -71.27 -39.25
C GLY A 128 53.58 -70.63 -40.63
N LEU A 129 52.59 -69.84 -41.06
CA LEU A 129 52.65 -69.10 -42.32
C LEU A 129 53.77 -68.05 -42.31
N ARG A 130 53.91 -67.28 -41.23
CA ARG A 130 55.01 -66.30 -41.06
C ARG A 130 56.37 -66.97 -41.13
N GLN A 131 56.57 -68.05 -40.37
CA GLN A 131 57.83 -68.79 -40.38
C GLN A 131 58.17 -69.36 -41.76
N GLN A 132 57.16 -69.82 -42.51
CA GLN A 132 57.38 -70.32 -43.87
C GLN A 132 57.74 -69.20 -44.85
N ILE A 133 57.07 -68.04 -44.75
CA ILE A 133 57.40 -66.84 -45.53
C ILE A 133 58.85 -66.40 -45.27
N ASP A 134 59.26 -66.33 -44.01
CA ASP A 134 60.62 -65.90 -43.65
C ASP A 134 61.68 -66.87 -44.18
N LYS A 135 61.45 -68.19 -44.06
CA LYS A 135 62.34 -69.21 -44.62
C LYS A 135 62.46 -69.12 -46.14
N GLU A 136 61.33 -68.95 -46.84
CA GLU A 136 61.34 -68.83 -48.30
C GLU A 136 62.01 -67.53 -48.77
N ARG A 137 61.82 -66.42 -48.04
CA ARG A 137 62.47 -65.13 -48.34
C ARG A 137 63.97 -65.19 -48.11
N GLU A 138 64.42 -65.76 -46.99
CA GLU A 138 65.84 -66.00 -46.75
C GLU A 138 66.45 -66.89 -47.85
N SER A 139 65.76 -67.97 -48.24
CA SER A 139 66.19 -68.85 -49.33
C SER A 139 66.27 -68.11 -50.68
N ALA A 140 65.28 -67.27 -51.00
CA ALA A 140 65.26 -66.47 -52.23
C ALA A 140 66.42 -65.46 -52.27
N THR A 141 66.69 -64.78 -51.15
CA THR A 141 67.85 -63.88 -51.04
C THR A 141 69.18 -64.64 -51.18
N GLY A 142 69.30 -65.82 -50.57
CA GLY A 142 70.47 -66.68 -50.72
C GLY A 142 70.67 -67.16 -52.16
N ALA A 143 69.60 -67.53 -52.86
CA ALA A 143 69.66 -67.93 -54.26
C ALA A 143 70.11 -66.76 -55.16
N ALA A 144 69.58 -65.56 -54.96
CA ALA A 144 69.99 -64.36 -55.69
C ALA A 144 71.47 -64.00 -55.46
N ILE A 145 71.99 -64.22 -54.24
CA ILE A 145 73.42 -64.06 -53.93
C ILE A 145 74.27 -65.09 -54.68
N LYS A 146 73.83 -66.36 -54.74
CA LYS A 146 74.53 -67.43 -55.48
C LYS A 146 74.57 -67.16 -56.98
N GLU A 147 73.47 -66.71 -57.56
CA GLU A 147 73.37 -66.39 -58.99
C GLU A 147 74.29 -65.23 -59.38
N ASN A 148 74.32 -64.18 -58.55
CA ASN A 148 75.14 -62.98 -58.77
C ASN A 148 76.54 -63.06 -58.14
N ALA A 149 76.97 -64.25 -57.68
CA ALA A 149 78.20 -64.43 -56.90
C ALA A 149 79.45 -63.94 -57.65
N ALA A 150 79.51 -64.14 -58.97
CA ALA A 150 80.65 -63.71 -59.79
C ALA A 150 80.75 -62.18 -59.89
N GLU A 151 79.62 -61.50 -60.08
CA GLU A 151 79.58 -60.04 -60.17
C GLU A 151 79.85 -59.40 -58.81
N LEU A 152 79.26 -59.95 -57.74
CA LEU A 152 79.51 -59.53 -56.37
C LEU A 152 80.98 -59.72 -55.98
N ALA A 153 81.60 -60.86 -56.31
CA ALA A 153 83.01 -61.12 -56.04
C ALA A 153 83.92 -60.11 -56.74
N LYS A 154 83.67 -59.82 -58.03
CA LYS A 154 84.41 -58.78 -58.76
C LYS A 154 84.27 -57.40 -58.12
N ARG A 155 83.04 -57.05 -57.72
CA ARG A 155 82.76 -55.76 -57.08
C ARG A 155 83.44 -55.67 -55.72
N LEU A 156 83.43 -56.75 -54.93
CA LEU A 156 84.14 -56.83 -53.66
C LEU A 156 85.65 -56.68 -53.86
N VAL A 157 86.26 -57.41 -54.79
CA VAL A 157 87.70 -57.30 -55.08
C VAL A 157 88.09 -55.88 -55.51
N ARG A 158 87.29 -55.24 -56.38
CA ARG A 158 87.52 -53.83 -56.76
C ARG A 158 87.49 -52.85 -55.59
N VAL A 159 86.55 -53.02 -54.67
CA VAL A 159 86.44 -52.18 -53.46
C VAL A 159 87.67 -52.35 -52.55
N VAL A 160 88.32 -53.50 -52.57
CA VAL A 160 89.53 -53.74 -51.79
C VAL A 160 90.75 -53.03 -52.43
N GLU A 161 90.70 -52.69 -53.72
CA GLU A 161 91.78 -52.01 -54.46
C GLU A 161 91.63 -50.49 -54.55
N GLU A 162 90.42 -49.96 -54.67
CA GLU A 162 90.17 -48.54 -54.93
C GLU A 162 89.41 -47.85 -53.78
N PRO A 163 89.74 -46.59 -53.42
CA PRO A 163 90.73 -45.69 -54.03
C PRO A 163 92.17 -45.87 -53.52
N GLU A 164 92.39 -46.50 -52.37
CA GLU A 164 93.72 -46.95 -51.92
C GLU A 164 93.63 -48.38 -51.36
N PRO A 165 94.53 -49.29 -51.78
CA PRO A 165 94.50 -50.67 -51.31
C PRO A 165 94.77 -50.75 -49.81
N ILE A 166 94.01 -51.59 -49.09
CA ILE A 166 94.11 -51.78 -47.64
C ILE A 166 95.45 -52.45 -47.22
N TYR A 167 96.26 -52.87 -48.20
CA TYR A 167 97.50 -53.60 -48.03
C TYR A 167 98.73 -52.79 -48.46
N ARG A 168 99.85 -53.01 -47.74
CA ARG A 168 101.14 -52.33 -47.97
C ARG A 168 101.89 -52.79 -49.22
N GLU A 169 101.54 -53.96 -49.75
CA GLU A 169 102.05 -54.49 -51.01
C GLU A 169 100.87 -54.70 -51.95
N GLN A 170 100.97 -54.23 -53.20
CA GLN A 170 99.95 -54.47 -54.21
C GLN A 170 99.84 -55.97 -54.47
N LEU A 171 98.63 -56.53 -54.40
CA LEU A 171 98.42 -57.92 -54.78
C LEU A 171 98.86 -58.11 -56.24
N SER A 172 99.48 -59.24 -56.56
CA SER A 172 99.71 -59.59 -57.95
C SER A 172 98.36 -59.92 -58.62
N PRO A 173 98.24 -59.76 -59.95
CA PRO A 173 97.02 -60.12 -60.68
C PRO A 173 96.57 -61.57 -60.42
N GLU A 174 97.54 -62.47 -60.20
CA GLU A 174 97.28 -63.89 -59.86
C GLU A 174 96.62 -64.05 -58.49
N LYS A 175 97.09 -63.30 -57.47
CA LYS A 175 96.50 -63.34 -56.13
C LYS A 175 95.12 -62.69 -56.08
N MET A 176 94.87 -61.68 -56.91
CA MET A 176 93.54 -61.06 -57.06
C MET A 176 92.55 -62.04 -57.67
N LEU A 177 92.95 -62.77 -58.71
CA LEU A 177 92.15 -63.84 -59.30
C LEU A 177 91.91 -64.98 -58.29
N GLU A 178 92.90 -65.33 -57.47
CA GLU A 178 92.73 -66.31 -56.41
C GLU A 178 91.71 -65.82 -55.36
N LEU A 179 91.80 -64.55 -54.94
CA LEU A 179 90.85 -63.94 -54.01
C LEU A 179 89.43 -63.91 -54.58
N GLU A 180 89.26 -63.47 -55.83
CA GLU A 180 87.97 -63.52 -56.54
C GLU A 180 87.42 -64.95 -56.54
N SER A 181 88.24 -65.93 -56.94
CA SER A 181 87.83 -67.34 -56.99
C SER A 181 87.38 -67.86 -55.61
N ARG A 182 88.04 -67.41 -54.54
CA ARG A 182 87.75 -67.83 -53.16
C ARG A 182 86.49 -67.16 -52.62
N ILE A 183 86.24 -65.90 -52.97
CA ILE A 183 85.00 -65.18 -52.67
C ILE A 183 83.83 -65.79 -53.46
N VAL A 184 83.99 -66.04 -54.77
CA VAL A 184 82.96 -66.72 -55.58
C VAL A 184 82.64 -68.08 -54.99
N ARG A 185 83.66 -68.85 -54.58
CA ARG A 185 83.47 -70.14 -53.94
C ARG A 185 82.67 -70.00 -52.63
N LEU A 186 83.02 -69.06 -51.77
CA LEU A 186 82.31 -68.81 -50.52
C LEU A 186 80.85 -68.36 -50.75
N LEU A 187 80.61 -67.45 -51.72
CA LEU A 187 79.27 -66.98 -52.08
C LEU A 187 78.42 -68.08 -52.73
N LYS A 188 79.02 -69.00 -53.50
CA LYS A 188 78.33 -70.17 -54.08
C LYS A 188 78.07 -71.28 -53.07
N GLU A 189 79.02 -71.54 -52.16
CA GLU A 189 78.83 -72.46 -51.03
C GLU A 189 77.68 -71.95 -50.13
N GLY A 190 77.62 -70.63 -49.89
CA GLY A 190 76.57 -69.97 -49.12
C GLY A 190 76.54 -70.38 -47.64
N ASP A 191 75.53 -69.91 -46.91
CA ASP A 191 75.41 -70.06 -45.44
C ASP A 191 74.96 -71.46 -44.96
N GLY A 192 75.13 -72.52 -45.76
CA GLY A 192 74.75 -73.90 -45.40
C GLY A 192 73.24 -74.14 -45.19
N ARG A 193 72.40 -73.11 -45.33
CA ARG A 193 70.93 -73.24 -45.39
C ARG A 193 70.58 -73.76 -46.80
N GLY A 194 70.25 -75.05 -46.88
CA GLY A 194 69.91 -75.73 -48.13
C GLY A 194 68.65 -75.16 -48.81
N ASP A 195 68.39 -75.61 -50.04
CA ASP A 195 67.17 -75.28 -50.80
C ASP A 195 65.94 -75.54 -49.93
N VAL A 196 65.29 -74.47 -49.48
CA VAL A 196 64.02 -74.58 -48.76
C VAL A 196 62.95 -75.00 -49.77
N THR A 197 62.14 -76.02 -49.42
CA THR A 197 60.98 -76.38 -50.24
C THR A 197 60.03 -75.19 -50.31
N LYS A 198 59.86 -74.65 -51.51
CA LYS A 198 58.93 -73.55 -51.78
C LYS A 198 57.51 -74.09 -51.75
N ILE A 199 56.76 -73.73 -50.71
CA ILE A 199 55.36 -74.11 -50.51
C ILE A 199 54.44 -72.97 -50.95
N LEU A 200 54.81 -71.72 -50.63
CA LEU A 200 53.99 -70.54 -50.92
C LEU A 200 54.41 -69.85 -52.22
N ASP A 201 55.73 -69.73 -52.46
CA ASP A 201 56.35 -69.13 -53.67
C ASP A 201 55.70 -67.79 -54.08
N LEU A 202 55.45 -66.94 -53.09
CA LEU A 202 54.80 -65.65 -53.27
C LEU A 202 55.79 -64.57 -53.74
N SER A 203 55.30 -63.61 -54.52
CA SER A 203 56.07 -62.40 -54.84
C SER A 203 56.26 -61.52 -53.60
N ASP A 204 57.30 -60.69 -53.55
CA ASP A 204 57.52 -59.73 -52.44
C ASP A 204 56.29 -58.84 -52.19
N ARG A 205 55.56 -58.47 -53.25
CA ARG A 205 54.32 -57.69 -53.15
C ARG A 205 53.19 -58.48 -52.47
N ASP A 206 53.05 -59.76 -52.80
CA ASP A 206 52.04 -60.62 -52.21
C ASP A 206 52.37 -60.99 -50.76
N VAL A 207 53.65 -61.21 -50.45
CA VAL A 207 54.13 -61.36 -49.07
C VAL A 207 53.76 -60.14 -48.22
N ALA A 208 54.08 -58.93 -48.70
CA ALA A 208 53.72 -57.70 -48.00
C ALA A 208 52.20 -57.56 -47.81
N ARG A 209 51.39 -57.93 -48.82
CA ARG A 209 49.92 -57.91 -48.71
C ARG A 209 49.40 -58.89 -47.66
N VAL A 210 49.92 -60.12 -47.63
CA VAL A 210 49.53 -61.15 -46.67
C VAL A 210 49.91 -60.73 -45.26
N LEU A 211 51.15 -60.27 -45.04
CA LEU A 211 51.61 -59.80 -43.72
C LEU A 211 50.80 -58.61 -43.21
N ASN A 212 50.50 -57.63 -44.08
CA ASN A 212 49.64 -56.50 -43.72
C ASN A 212 48.20 -56.94 -43.37
N GLN A 213 47.65 -57.92 -44.10
CA GLN A 213 46.32 -58.45 -43.79
C GLN A 213 46.32 -59.18 -42.43
N MET A 214 47.37 -59.94 -42.12
CA MET A 214 47.53 -60.60 -40.82
C MET A 214 47.63 -59.59 -39.68
N GLU A 215 48.41 -58.52 -39.85
CA GLU A 215 48.54 -57.45 -38.85
C GLU A 215 47.20 -56.72 -38.64
N ASN A 216 46.44 -56.44 -39.70
CA ASN A 216 45.11 -55.85 -39.61
C ASN A 216 44.10 -56.77 -38.87
N LEU A 217 44.24 -58.09 -39.04
CA LEU A 217 43.42 -59.08 -38.34
C LEU A 217 43.81 -59.19 -36.85
N GLU A 218 45.09 -59.09 -36.51
CA GLU A 218 45.55 -59.05 -35.11
C GLU A 218 45.06 -57.79 -34.38
N ARG A 219 44.95 -56.67 -35.10
CA ARG A 219 44.36 -55.43 -34.59
C ARG A 219 42.82 -55.41 -34.63
N SER A 220 42.18 -56.48 -35.09
CA SER A 220 40.72 -56.51 -35.23
C SER A 220 40.01 -56.60 -33.87
N GLU A 221 38.82 -56.01 -33.82
CA GLU A 221 38.02 -55.93 -32.59
C GLU A 221 37.14 -57.17 -32.35
N VAL A 222 37.60 -58.36 -32.74
CA VAL A 222 36.81 -59.60 -32.62
C VAL A 222 36.45 -59.94 -31.16
N PHE A 223 37.23 -59.44 -30.19
CA PHE A 223 36.91 -59.55 -28.76
C PHE A 223 35.61 -58.83 -28.37
N LEU A 224 35.13 -57.86 -29.16
CA LEU A 224 33.87 -57.14 -28.92
C LEU A 224 32.62 -57.97 -29.24
N ILE A 225 32.74 -59.09 -29.96
CA ILE A 225 31.56 -59.90 -30.34
C ILE A 225 30.79 -60.38 -29.10
N GLN A 226 31.48 -60.81 -28.05
CA GLN A 226 30.84 -61.26 -26.80
C GLN A 226 30.04 -60.14 -26.11
N PRO A 227 30.64 -58.96 -25.82
CA PRO A 227 29.90 -57.79 -25.35
C PRO A 227 28.71 -57.40 -26.22
N LEU A 228 28.87 -57.41 -27.56
CA LEU A 228 27.80 -57.04 -28.49
C LEU A 228 26.63 -58.04 -28.48
N ILE A 229 26.88 -59.34 -28.31
CA ILE A 229 25.83 -60.35 -28.18
C ILE A 229 25.03 -60.15 -26.89
N GLU A 230 25.71 -59.80 -25.78
CA GLU A 230 25.03 -59.54 -24.51
C GLU A 230 24.19 -58.26 -24.60
N GLU A 231 24.73 -57.19 -25.20
CA GLU A 231 23.98 -55.96 -25.49
C GLU A 231 22.74 -56.26 -26.36
N LYS A 232 22.90 -57.06 -27.42
CA LYS A 232 21.79 -57.50 -28.27
C LYS A 232 20.67 -58.17 -27.45
N ARG A 233 21.01 -59.12 -26.58
CA ARG A 233 20.02 -59.82 -25.73
C ARG A 233 19.29 -58.87 -24.79
N GLN A 234 20.00 -57.93 -24.20
CA GLN A 234 19.41 -56.91 -23.32
C GLN A 234 18.44 -56.01 -24.10
N LEU A 235 18.84 -55.55 -25.28
CA LEU A 235 17.99 -54.73 -26.15
C LEU A 235 16.75 -55.49 -26.64
N GLU A 236 16.88 -56.76 -27.04
CA GLU A 236 15.73 -57.60 -27.40
C GLU A 236 14.76 -57.79 -26.23
N SER A 237 15.28 -57.96 -25.01
CA SER A 237 14.42 -58.01 -23.81
C SER A 237 13.71 -56.68 -23.58
N GLN A 238 14.43 -55.56 -23.68
CA GLN A 238 13.85 -54.22 -23.50
C GLN A 238 12.75 -53.94 -24.53
N VAL A 239 12.98 -54.24 -25.81
CA VAL A 239 11.98 -54.08 -26.89
C VAL A 239 10.75 -54.92 -26.60
N ARG A 240 10.90 -56.22 -26.28
CA ARG A 240 9.77 -57.09 -25.91
C ARG A 240 8.96 -56.55 -24.72
N THR A 241 9.64 -56.02 -23.71
CA THR A 241 8.98 -55.47 -22.52
C THR A 241 8.18 -54.20 -22.89
N LEU A 242 8.75 -53.33 -23.72
CA LEU A 242 8.09 -52.12 -24.20
C LEU A 242 6.91 -52.42 -25.14
N GLU A 243 7.03 -53.45 -25.98
CA GLU A 243 5.95 -53.95 -26.83
C GLU A 243 4.80 -54.55 -26.01
N SER A 244 5.12 -55.32 -24.96
CA SER A 244 4.08 -55.91 -24.08
C SER A 244 3.30 -54.87 -23.28
N LYS A 245 3.92 -53.72 -22.96
CA LYS A 245 3.27 -52.58 -22.30
C LYS A 245 2.44 -51.75 -23.26
N SER A 246 2.81 -51.74 -24.53
CA SER A 246 2.07 -51.08 -25.58
C SER A 246 0.93 -52.00 -26.06
N ALA A 247 -0.19 -51.98 -25.34
CA ALA A 247 -1.43 -52.68 -25.74
C ALA A 247 -1.90 -52.33 -27.17
N LEU A 248 -1.37 -51.24 -27.76
CA LEU A 248 -1.57 -50.79 -29.13
C LEU A 248 -1.18 -51.79 -30.23
N GLY A 249 -0.31 -52.76 -29.94
CA GLY A 249 0.13 -53.75 -30.92
C GLY A 249 -0.92 -54.83 -31.26
N ALA A 250 -1.85 -55.11 -30.34
CA ALA A 250 -2.84 -56.19 -30.46
C ALA A 250 -4.28 -55.71 -30.70
N MET A 251 -4.50 -54.39 -30.77
CA MET A 251 -5.81 -53.78 -30.92
C MET A 251 -6.39 -53.92 -32.32
N THR A 252 -7.71 -54.09 -32.40
CA THR A 252 -8.46 -53.98 -33.66
C THR A 252 -8.53 -52.53 -34.14
N GLU A 253 -8.77 -52.30 -35.44
CA GLU A 253 -8.92 -50.95 -36.02
C GLU A 253 -9.93 -50.10 -35.23
N SER A 254 -11.06 -50.70 -34.84
CA SER A 254 -12.10 -50.06 -34.04
C SER A 254 -11.68 -49.72 -32.61
N GLU A 255 -10.82 -50.53 -31.99
CA GLU A 255 -10.30 -50.25 -30.65
C GLU A 255 -9.28 -49.11 -30.67
N ARG A 256 -8.49 -48.98 -31.75
CA ARG A 256 -7.58 -47.85 -31.96
C ARG A 256 -8.34 -46.53 -32.15
N GLU A 257 -9.39 -46.52 -32.96
CA GLU A 257 -10.24 -45.33 -33.15
C GLU A 257 -10.89 -44.90 -31.83
N LEU A 258 -11.43 -45.85 -31.06
CA LEU A 258 -12.02 -45.58 -29.75
C LEU A 258 -10.99 -45.05 -28.74
N PHE A 259 -9.78 -45.60 -28.77
CA PHE A 259 -8.67 -45.15 -27.94
C PHE A 259 -8.29 -43.69 -28.24
N GLU A 260 -8.10 -43.34 -29.51
CA GLU A 260 -7.79 -41.96 -29.91
C GLU A 260 -8.91 -40.98 -29.56
N GLN A 261 -10.17 -41.38 -29.73
CA GLN A 261 -11.33 -40.58 -29.34
C GLN A 261 -11.36 -40.32 -27.84
N LEU A 262 -11.30 -41.37 -27.01
CA LEU A 262 -11.33 -41.22 -25.55
C LEU A 262 -10.14 -40.41 -25.04
N GLN A 263 -8.95 -40.60 -25.60
CA GLN A 263 -7.77 -39.83 -25.21
C GLN A 263 -7.91 -38.36 -25.62
N GLY A 264 -8.45 -38.07 -26.81
CA GLY A 264 -8.77 -36.72 -27.26
C GLY A 264 -9.81 -36.02 -26.37
N ASP A 265 -10.87 -36.74 -26.00
CA ASP A 265 -11.91 -36.24 -25.09
C ASP A 265 -11.34 -35.90 -23.71
N MET A 266 -10.49 -36.79 -23.17
CA MET A 266 -9.82 -36.58 -21.89
C MET A 266 -8.88 -35.36 -21.91
N GLU A 267 -8.09 -35.19 -22.99
CA GLU A 267 -7.22 -34.02 -23.15
C GLU A 267 -8.01 -32.72 -23.30
N SER A 268 -9.09 -32.74 -24.07
CA SER A 268 -10.00 -31.61 -24.24
C SER A 268 -10.61 -31.20 -22.90
N CYS A 269 -11.16 -32.18 -22.15
CA CYS A 269 -11.71 -31.94 -20.83
C CYS A 269 -10.65 -31.41 -19.86
N SER A 270 -9.46 -32.01 -19.81
CA SER A 270 -8.36 -31.56 -18.94
C SER A 270 -7.92 -30.13 -19.27
N THR A 271 -7.81 -29.80 -20.56
CA THR A 271 -7.44 -28.44 -21.01
C THR A 271 -8.52 -27.42 -20.63
N ASN A 272 -9.80 -27.77 -20.80
CA ASN A 272 -10.91 -26.90 -20.44
C ASN A 272 -11.03 -26.73 -18.92
N ILE A 273 -10.80 -27.78 -18.13
CA ILE A 273 -10.71 -27.69 -16.66
C ILE A 273 -9.59 -26.74 -16.28
N GLY A 274 -8.39 -26.87 -16.85
CA GLY A 274 -7.26 -25.97 -16.55
C GLY A 274 -7.60 -24.51 -16.86
N ARG A 275 -8.12 -24.22 -18.06
CA ARG A 275 -8.53 -22.88 -18.48
C ARG A 275 -9.61 -22.29 -17.57
N LYS A 276 -10.67 -23.04 -17.26
CA LYS A 276 -11.76 -22.57 -16.41
C LYS A 276 -11.35 -22.42 -14.95
N THR A 277 -10.44 -23.27 -14.46
CA THR A 277 -9.90 -23.15 -13.10
C THR A 277 -9.10 -21.85 -12.96
N GLU A 278 -8.28 -21.50 -13.95
CA GLU A 278 -7.55 -20.22 -13.94
C GLU A 278 -8.51 -19.03 -14.08
N HIS A 279 -9.51 -19.11 -14.95
CA HIS A 279 -10.53 -18.06 -15.08
C HIS A 279 -11.29 -17.84 -13.76
N LEU A 280 -11.64 -18.92 -13.07
CA LEU A 280 -12.29 -18.87 -11.77
C LEU A 280 -11.37 -18.23 -10.71
N ARG A 281 -10.07 -18.54 -10.72
CA ARG A 281 -9.08 -17.92 -9.83
C ARG A 281 -9.02 -16.40 -10.01
N ILE A 282 -8.91 -15.94 -11.26
CA ILE A 282 -8.89 -14.51 -11.60
C ILE A 282 -10.19 -13.83 -11.15
N LEU A 283 -11.33 -14.49 -11.40
CA LEU A 283 -12.63 -13.97 -11.00
C LEU A 283 -12.80 -13.87 -9.48
N GLU A 284 -12.26 -14.83 -8.72
CA GLU A 284 -12.24 -14.78 -7.26
C GLU A 284 -11.36 -13.63 -6.73
N GLU A 285 -10.22 -13.35 -7.36
CA GLU A 285 -9.40 -12.17 -7.04
C GLU A 285 -10.16 -10.86 -7.30
N GLU A 286 -10.89 -10.75 -8.41
CA GLU A 286 -11.74 -9.60 -8.73
C GLU A 286 -12.87 -9.41 -7.70
N ILE A 287 -13.51 -10.51 -7.27
CA ILE A 287 -14.57 -10.50 -6.25
C ILE A 287 -14.03 -9.98 -4.92
N ILE A 288 -12.88 -10.49 -4.45
CA ILE A 288 -12.24 -10.04 -3.20
C ILE A 288 -11.90 -8.54 -3.27
N ALA A 289 -11.38 -8.08 -4.41
CA ALA A 289 -11.08 -6.67 -4.62
C ALA A 289 -12.34 -5.78 -4.56
N LEU A 290 -13.45 -6.24 -5.16
CA LEU A 290 -14.74 -5.55 -5.11
C LEU A 290 -15.34 -5.54 -3.70
N GLU A 291 -15.27 -6.65 -2.97
CA GLU A 291 -15.75 -6.73 -1.58
C GLU A 291 -14.99 -5.75 -0.67
N LYS A 292 -13.67 -5.67 -0.81
CA LYS A 292 -12.85 -4.69 -0.09
C LYS A 292 -13.26 -3.26 -0.45
N ARG A 293 -13.43 -2.96 -1.75
CA ARG A 293 -13.87 -1.64 -2.23
C ARG A 293 -15.23 -1.25 -1.63
N ILE A 294 -16.16 -2.20 -1.56
CA ILE A 294 -17.49 -2.01 -0.95
C ILE A 294 -17.35 -1.70 0.54
N GLY A 295 -16.54 -2.46 1.28
CA GLY A 295 -16.30 -2.21 2.71
C GLY A 295 -15.68 -0.83 2.98
N ASP A 296 -14.72 -0.41 2.16
CA ASP A 296 -14.12 0.93 2.26
C ASP A 296 -15.17 2.04 2.04
N ILE A 297 -16.05 1.89 1.05
CA ILE A 297 -17.14 2.84 0.78
C ILE A 297 -18.17 2.87 1.92
N GLU A 298 -18.51 1.72 2.51
CA GLU A 298 -19.43 1.63 3.64
C GLU A 298 -18.89 2.37 4.87
N ILE A 299 -17.61 2.20 5.19
CA ILE A 299 -16.93 2.95 6.28
C ILE A 299 -16.93 4.46 5.99
N GLU A 300 -16.70 4.87 4.74
CA GLU A 300 -16.77 6.28 4.36
C GLU A 300 -18.17 6.86 4.53
N ILE A 301 -19.21 6.11 4.15
CA ILE A 301 -20.61 6.52 4.33
C ILE A 301 -20.95 6.66 5.82
N GLU A 302 -20.53 5.73 6.66
CA GLU A 302 -20.75 5.81 8.12
C GLU A 302 -20.10 7.07 8.72
N LYS A 303 -18.85 7.36 8.36
CA LYS A 303 -18.16 8.59 8.78
C LYS A 303 -18.86 9.86 8.28
N LEU A 304 -19.43 9.83 7.07
CA LEU A 304 -20.20 10.95 6.55
C LEU A 304 -21.51 11.13 7.32
N TYR A 305 -22.21 10.05 7.68
CA TYR A 305 -23.41 10.11 8.52
C TYR A 305 -23.13 10.69 9.90
N GLU A 306 -22.07 10.24 10.59
CA GLU A 306 -21.67 10.79 11.88
C GLU A 306 -21.41 12.29 11.79
N LYS A 307 -20.62 12.72 10.81
CA LYS A 307 -20.33 14.13 10.60
C LYS A 307 -21.56 14.94 10.20
N HIS A 308 -22.44 14.37 9.37
CA HIS A 308 -23.67 15.01 8.94
C HIS A 308 -24.63 15.24 10.12
N ASN A 309 -24.84 14.24 10.98
CA ASN A 309 -25.67 14.39 12.17
C ASN A 309 -25.11 15.46 13.12
N VAL A 310 -23.80 15.44 13.39
CA VAL A 310 -23.15 16.48 14.19
C VAL A 310 -23.29 17.87 13.54
N SER A 311 -23.20 17.96 12.22
CA SER A 311 -23.39 19.21 11.49
C SER A 311 -24.83 19.72 11.60
N LYS A 312 -25.83 18.83 11.49
CA LYS A 312 -27.24 19.18 11.62
C LYS A 312 -27.57 19.68 13.03
N ASP A 313 -27.13 18.98 14.06
CA ASP A 313 -27.34 19.40 15.46
C ASP A 313 -26.71 20.78 15.72
N LYS A 314 -25.51 21.02 15.16
CA LYS A 314 -24.86 22.33 15.22
C LYS A 314 -25.63 23.40 14.47
N ALA A 315 -26.19 23.09 13.30
CA ALA A 315 -27.00 24.04 12.53
C ALA A 315 -28.26 24.45 13.30
N GLU A 316 -28.97 23.48 13.89
CA GLU A 316 -30.13 23.73 14.75
C GLU A 316 -29.73 24.59 15.97
N TYR A 317 -28.64 24.26 16.65
CA TYR A 317 -28.12 25.05 17.78
C TYR A 317 -27.77 26.50 17.39
N ILE A 318 -27.13 26.70 16.24
CA ILE A 318 -26.82 28.04 15.71
C ILE A 318 -28.11 28.82 15.44
N GLN A 319 -29.15 28.17 14.89
CA GLN A 319 -30.44 28.79 14.63
C GLN A 319 -31.19 29.15 15.92
N GLU A 320 -31.11 28.31 16.95
CA GLU A 320 -31.62 28.62 18.29
C GLU A 320 -30.89 29.82 18.90
N CYS A 321 -29.56 29.87 18.80
CA CYS A 321 -28.76 31.02 19.24
C CYS A 321 -29.22 32.32 18.56
N ASP A 322 -29.50 32.29 17.26
CA ASP A 322 -30.01 33.45 16.53
C ASP A 322 -31.41 33.88 17.00
N SER A 323 -32.27 32.90 17.28
CA SER A 323 -33.61 33.13 17.82
C SER A 323 -33.55 33.79 19.20
N ILE A 324 -32.73 33.26 20.11
CA ILE A 324 -32.50 33.81 21.46
C ILE A 324 -31.89 35.21 21.37
N ALA A 325 -30.89 35.42 20.52
CA ALA A 325 -30.26 36.73 20.32
C ALA A 325 -31.28 37.78 19.85
N SER A 326 -32.18 37.42 18.93
CA SER A 326 -33.27 38.29 18.49
C SER A 326 -34.20 38.67 19.64
N VAL A 327 -34.62 37.70 20.45
CA VAL A 327 -35.48 37.93 21.62
C VAL A 327 -34.78 38.83 22.66
N LEU A 328 -33.51 38.58 22.97
CA LEU A 328 -32.73 39.41 23.90
C LEU A 328 -32.63 40.85 23.41
N ASN A 329 -32.37 41.07 22.12
CA ASN A 329 -32.32 42.41 21.53
C ASN A 329 -33.66 43.14 21.65
N GLN A 330 -34.77 42.47 21.34
CA GLN A 330 -36.11 43.05 21.51
C GLN A 330 -36.40 43.36 22.99
N PHE A 331 -36.01 42.47 23.89
CA PHE A 331 -36.17 42.65 25.33
C PHE A 331 -35.38 43.86 25.84
N MET A 332 -34.13 44.05 25.41
CA MET A 332 -33.31 45.21 25.77
C MET A 332 -33.94 46.53 25.34
N VAL A 333 -34.48 46.59 24.12
CA VAL A 333 -35.18 47.79 23.63
C VAL A 333 -36.40 48.11 24.49
N ARG A 334 -37.23 47.10 24.80
CA ARG A 334 -38.42 47.26 25.64
C ARG A 334 -38.06 47.64 27.07
N LEU A 335 -37.05 47.00 27.66
CA LEU A 335 -36.58 47.28 29.01
C LEU A 335 -36.03 48.70 29.13
N ARG A 336 -35.24 49.17 28.15
CA ARG A 336 -34.74 50.55 28.12
C ARG A 336 -35.90 51.54 28.09
N LYS A 337 -36.87 51.34 27.20
CA LYS A 337 -38.05 52.21 27.09
C LYS A 337 -38.84 52.25 28.41
N ASN A 338 -39.06 51.09 29.05
CA ASN A 338 -39.74 51.01 30.34
C ASN A 338 -38.95 51.75 31.45
N LYS A 339 -37.63 51.52 31.55
CA LYS A 339 -36.80 52.19 32.56
C LYS A 339 -36.72 53.70 32.38
N VAL A 340 -36.64 54.19 31.13
CA VAL A 340 -36.68 55.63 30.84
C VAL A 340 -38.03 56.23 31.20
N HIS A 341 -39.13 55.52 30.91
CA HIS A 341 -40.47 55.97 31.29
C HIS A 341 -40.65 56.03 32.81
N LEU A 342 -40.17 55.02 33.55
CA LEU A 342 -40.20 55.02 35.01
C LEU A 342 -39.35 56.17 35.59
N LEU A 343 -38.19 56.46 34.99
CA LEU A 343 -37.34 57.59 35.40
C LEU A 343 -38.06 58.91 35.19
N GLN A 344 -38.72 59.07 34.05
CA GLN A 344 -39.53 60.24 33.73
C GLN A 344 -40.67 60.41 34.75
N GLU A 345 -41.43 59.36 35.03
CA GLU A 345 -42.53 59.36 36.00
C GLU A 345 -42.05 59.77 37.40
N LYS A 346 -41.01 59.10 37.92
CA LYS A 346 -40.46 59.38 39.26
C LYS A 346 -39.84 60.77 39.34
N THR A 347 -39.12 61.20 38.32
CA THR A 347 -38.54 62.56 38.29
C THR A 347 -39.65 63.61 38.31
N PHE A 348 -40.73 63.41 37.55
CA PHE A 348 -41.85 64.35 37.51
C PHE A 348 -42.67 64.35 38.81
N GLU A 349 -42.88 63.19 39.42
CA GLU A 349 -43.51 63.03 40.73
C GLU A 349 -42.80 63.87 41.80
N MET A 350 -41.47 63.70 41.93
CA MET A 350 -40.68 64.47 42.89
C MET A 350 -40.62 65.95 42.53
N TYR A 351 -40.46 66.30 41.24
CA TYR A 351 -40.46 67.70 40.82
C TYR A 351 -41.76 68.42 41.23
N ARG A 352 -42.91 67.75 41.08
CA ARG A 352 -44.21 68.31 41.46
C ARG A 352 -44.35 68.53 42.97
N LEU A 353 -43.72 67.68 43.78
CA LEU A 353 -43.69 67.83 45.24
C LEU A 353 -42.74 68.95 45.69
N LEU A 354 -41.67 69.19 44.94
CA LEU A 354 -40.63 70.15 45.33
C LEU A 354 -40.85 71.56 44.78
N SER A 355 -41.44 71.70 43.58
CA SER A 355 -41.62 73.01 42.95
C SER A 355 -42.64 73.88 43.68
N SER A 356 -42.26 75.13 43.95
CA SER A 356 -43.13 76.17 44.51
C SER A 356 -44.27 76.57 43.56
N ARG A 357 -44.11 76.30 42.25
CA ARG A 357 -45.07 76.58 41.19
C ARG A 357 -45.46 75.27 40.52
N SER A 358 -46.32 74.50 41.17
CA SER A 358 -46.88 73.19 40.74
C SER A 358 -47.68 73.22 39.41
N GLY A 359 -47.46 74.22 38.56
CA GLY A 359 -48.08 74.43 37.27
C GLY A 359 -47.18 74.96 36.15
N LEU A 360 -45.92 75.28 36.38
CA LEU A 360 -45.02 75.81 35.33
C LEU A 360 -44.68 74.72 34.30
N ILE A 361 -44.36 73.53 34.80
CA ILE A 361 -44.10 72.34 33.99
C ILE A 361 -45.35 71.47 34.00
N LYS A 362 -45.85 71.15 32.81
CA LYS A 362 -46.97 70.21 32.62
C LYS A 362 -46.48 68.79 32.40
N ASP A 363 -45.39 68.65 31.64
CA ASP A 363 -44.87 67.34 31.27
C ASP A 363 -43.34 67.37 31.14
N LEU A 364 -42.73 66.25 31.49
CA LEU A 364 -41.31 65.95 31.41
C LEU A 364 -41.17 64.80 30.43
N THR A 365 -40.31 64.89 29.42
CA THR A 365 -40.01 63.78 28.52
C THR A 365 -38.52 63.49 28.50
N ILE A 366 -38.15 62.23 28.63
CA ILE A 366 -36.76 61.78 28.49
C ILE A 366 -36.64 60.92 27.23
N GLY A 367 -35.75 61.30 26.31
CA GLY A 367 -35.49 60.52 25.10
C GLY A 367 -34.96 59.12 25.41
N ASP A 368 -35.58 58.09 24.86
CA ASP A 368 -35.20 56.68 25.11
C ASP A 368 -33.85 56.27 24.50
N LYS A 369 -33.36 57.03 23.52
CA LYS A 369 -32.05 56.84 22.87
C LYS A 369 -31.01 57.89 23.27
N THR A 370 -31.40 59.15 23.33
CA THR A 370 -30.49 60.28 23.57
C THR A 370 -30.38 60.66 25.05
N TYR A 371 -31.30 60.18 25.89
CA TYR A 371 -31.47 60.63 27.28
C TYR A 371 -31.65 62.13 27.43
N GLU A 372 -31.98 62.82 26.34
CA GLU A 372 -32.21 64.25 26.35
C GLU A 372 -33.51 64.53 27.11
N VAL A 373 -33.41 65.36 28.13
CA VAL A 373 -34.54 65.77 28.94
C VAL A 373 -35.15 67.03 28.34
N ARG A 374 -36.44 66.94 28.00
CA ARG A 374 -37.27 68.05 27.53
C ARG A 374 -38.39 68.31 28.52
N ILE A 375 -38.65 69.58 28.74
CA ILE A 375 -39.64 70.07 29.70
C ILE A 375 -40.66 70.89 28.91
N SER A 376 -41.95 70.69 29.15
CA SER A 376 -43.00 71.45 28.47
C SER A 376 -43.95 72.17 29.43
N ASP A 377 -44.42 73.33 29.02
CA ASP A 377 -45.38 74.14 29.76
C ASP A 377 -46.83 73.65 29.57
N ARG A 378 -47.79 74.32 30.23
CA ARG A 378 -49.23 73.99 30.12
C ARG A 378 -49.80 74.09 28.70
N ASN A 379 -49.19 74.93 27.87
CA ASN A 379 -49.57 75.19 26.49
C ASN A 379 -48.87 74.24 25.50
N GLY A 380 -47.99 73.36 25.99
CA GLY A 380 -47.23 72.39 25.19
C GLY A 380 -45.95 72.94 24.57
N HIS A 381 -45.51 74.16 24.94
CA HIS A 381 -44.25 74.72 24.46
C HIS A 381 -43.07 74.17 25.27
N GLU A 382 -41.97 73.87 24.57
CA GLU A 382 -40.73 73.45 25.20
C GLU A 382 -40.08 74.61 25.97
N ILE A 383 -39.80 74.37 27.25
CA ILE A 383 -39.09 75.30 28.11
C ILE A 383 -37.59 75.09 27.91
N LYS A 384 -36.92 76.06 27.28
CA LYS A 384 -35.45 76.05 27.18
C LYS A 384 -34.84 76.06 28.58
N LYS A 385 -33.76 75.30 28.78
CA LYS A 385 -33.02 75.25 30.06
C LYS A 385 -32.53 76.62 30.56
N SER A 386 -32.32 77.58 29.66
CA SER A 386 -31.98 78.97 29.99
C SER A 386 -33.15 79.75 30.64
N GLY A 387 -34.40 79.31 30.44
CA GLY A 387 -35.60 79.92 31.00
C GLY A 387 -35.95 79.48 32.42
N LEU A 388 -35.23 78.50 33.00
CA LEU A 388 -35.39 78.10 34.39
C LEU A 388 -34.53 78.97 35.32
N SER A 389 -35.08 79.36 36.46
CA SER A 389 -34.33 80.06 37.52
C SER A 389 -33.25 79.16 38.11
N ALA A 390 -32.30 79.73 38.86
CA ALA A 390 -31.28 78.95 39.54
C ALA A 390 -31.90 77.91 40.52
N GLY A 391 -32.88 78.32 41.32
CA GLY A 391 -33.58 77.41 42.25
C GLY A 391 -34.40 76.33 41.55
N GLU A 392 -35.07 76.65 40.43
CA GLU A 392 -35.82 75.64 39.65
C GLU A 392 -34.90 74.62 38.98
N LYS A 393 -33.71 75.03 38.54
CA LYS A 393 -32.68 74.09 38.04
C LYS A 393 -32.22 73.13 39.12
N GLU A 394 -32.08 73.62 40.35
CA GLU A 394 -31.65 72.83 41.51
C GLU A 394 -32.74 71.85 41.96
N VAL A 395 -33.98 72.32 42.09
CA VAL A 395 -35.15 71.46 42.35
C VAL A 395 -35.29 70.37 41.28
N PHE A 396 -35.12 70.72 40.01
CA PHE A 396 -35.14 69.75 38.92
C PHE A 396 -34.00 68.73 39.03
N ALA A 397 -32.77 69.17 39.35
CA ALA A 397 -31.63 68.28 39.53
C ALA A 397 -31.84 67.30 40.69
N VAL A 398 -32.34 67.78 41.83
CA VAL A 398 -32.70 66.94 43.00
C VAL A 398 -33.77 65.92 42.63
N SER A 399 -34.80 66.35 41.90
CA SER A 399 -35.88 65.46 41.44
C SER A 399 -35.38 64.38 40.47
N LEU A 400 -34.43 64.72 39.60
CA LEU A 400 -33.82 63.77 38.67
C LEU A 400 -32.92 62.76 39.41
N LEU A 401 -32.13 63.21 40.39
CA LEU A 401 -31.33 62.34 41.24
C LEU A 401 -32.21 61.37 42.03
N TRP A 402 -33.34 61.86 42.57
CA TRP A 402 -34.32 61.01 43.22
C TRP A 402 -34.93 59.98 42.26
N GLY A 403 -35.35 60.42 41.07
CA GLY A 403 -35.85 59.52 40.03
C GLY A 403 -34.83 58.45 39.66
N LEU A 404 -33.54 58.79 39.56
CA LEU A 404 -32.47 57.84 39.33
C LEU A 404 -32.30 56.85 40.48
N ALA A 405 -32.36 57.32 41.73
CA ALA A 405 -32.30 56.46 42.91
C ALA A 405 -33.46 55.46 42.95
N GLN A 406 -34.70 55.93 42.73
CA GLN A 406 -35.92 55.10 42.73
C GLN A 406 -35.99 54.11 41.56
N THR A 407 -35.40 54.45 40.41
CA THR A 407 -35.34 53.54 39.24
C THR A 407 -34.14 52.60 39.27
N SER A 408 -33.16 52.89 40.12
CA SER A 408 -32.08 51.98 40.47
C SER A 408 -32.58 50.88 41.39
N GLN A 409 -31.96 49.71 41.31
CA GLN A 409 -32.16 48.62 42.28
C GLN A 409 -31.10 48.66 43.40
N LEU A 410 -30.27 49.70 43.42
CA LEU A 410 -29.19 49.85 44.39
C LEU A 410 -29.67 50.69 45.56
N LYS A 411 -29.64 50.12 46.77
CA LYS A 411 -29.87 50.84 48.03
C LYS A 411 -28.56 51.48 48.49
N LEU A 412 -28.22 52.62 47.88
CA LEU A 412 -27.02 53.37 48.23
C LEU A 412 -27.35 54.46 49.26
N PRO A 413 -26.44 54.73 50.22
CA PRO A 413 -26.58 55.89 51.10
C PRO A 413 -26.49 57.19 50.30
N ILE A 414 -27.34 58.15 50.62
CA ILE A 414 -27.36 59.47 50.00
C ILE A 414 -26.75 60.47 50.96
N ILE A 415 -25.74 61.18 50.50
CA ILE A 415 -25.09 62.26 51.24
C ILE A 415 -25.48 63.57 50.56
N ILE A 416 -26.08 64.49 51.32
CA ILE A 416 -26.52 65.79 50.83
C ILE A 416 -25.69 66.86 51.53
N GLU A 417 -24.92 67.62 50.77
CA GLU A 417 -24.08 68.71 51.27
C GLU A 417 -24.70 70.06 50.91
N THR A 418 -24.73 70.99 51.87
CA THR A 418 -25.26 72.36 51.71
C THR A 418 -26.67 72.38 51.07
N PRO A 419 -27.64 71.67 51.68
CA PRO A 419 -28.79 71.14 50.97
C PRO A 419 -29.84 72.21 50.59
N LEU A 420 -29.69 73.44 51.07
CA LEU A 420 -30.68 74.52 50.96
C LEU A 420 -30.09 75.84 50.41
N SER A 421 -28.82 75.82 49.99
CA SER A 421 -28.17 76.98 49.39
C SER A 421 -28.92 77.39 48.10
N ARG A 422 -28.99 78.69 47.79
CA ARG A 422 -29.56 79.23 46.52
C ARG A 422 -31.07 78.99 46.26
N LEU A 423 -31.78 78.37 47.20
CA LEU A 423 -33.23 78.13 47.15
C LEU A 423 -33.99 79.19 47.95
N ASP A 424 -35.18 79.57 47.46
CA ASP A 424 -36.12 80.42 48.21
C ASP A 424 -36.82 79.64 49.34
N SER A 425 -37.51 80.35 50.22
CA SER A 425 -38.16 79.73 51.39
C SER A 425 -39.16 78.63 51.03
N THR A 426 -39.87 78.77 49.91
CA THR A 426 -40.89 77.78 49.51
C THR A 426 -40.25 76.48 49.03
N HIS A 427 -39.19 76.58 48.23
CA HIS A 427 -38.44 75.41 47.81
C HIS A 427 -37.73 74.73 48.98
N ARG A 428 -37.21 75.52 49.95
CA ARG A 428 -36.60 74.98 51.17
C ARG A 428 -37.61 74.17 52.00
N ASP A 429 -38.79 74.72 52.23
CA ASP A 429 -39.87 74.03 52.95
C ASP A 429 -40.21 72.69 52.28
N ASN A 430 -40.34 72.68 50.96
CA ASN A 430 -40.68 71.46 50.24
C ASN A 430 -39.55 70.42 50.27
N ILE A 431 -38.29 70.83 50.19
CA ILE A 431 -37.14 69.91 50.27
C ILE A 431 -37.03 69.28 51.65
N VAL A 432 -37.15 70.07 52.72
CA VAL A 432 -37.09 69.58 54.09
C VAL A 432 -38.21 68.59 54.38
N ASN A 433 -39.43 68.92 53.97
CA ASN A 433 -40.61 68.11 54.31
C ASN A 433 -40.85 66.93 53.36
N ASN A 434 -40.50 67.05 52.06
CA ASN A 434 -40.84 66.04 51.05
C ASN A 434 -39.64 65.28 50.48
N TYR A 435 -38.43 65.87 50.46
CA TYR A 435 -37.25 65.21 49.88
C TYR A 435 -36.41 64.47 50.91
N PHE A 436 -35.96 65.11 51.99
CA PHE A 436 -34.99 64.50 52.91
C PHE A 436 -35.46 63.17 53.52
N GLN A 437 -36.75 63.08 53.85
CA GLN A 437 -37.37 61.87 54.40
C GLN A 437 -37.50 60.73 53.38
N ASN A 438 -37.54 61.08 52.08
CA ASN A 438 -37.83 60.15 50.99
C ASN A 438 -36.65 59.96 50.03
N ALA A 439 -35.49 60.59 50.31
CA ALA A 439 -34.37 60.63 49.37
C ALA A 439 -33.82 59.21 49.13
N GLY A 440 -33.68 58.40 50.18
CA GLY A 440 -33.25 57.02 50.13
C GLY A 440 -33.36 56.33 51.49
N ASP A 441 -32.96 55.05 51.56
CA ASP A 441 -33.03 54.26 52.81
C ASP A 441 -32.09 54.80 53.91
N GLN A 442 -30.95 55.37 53.53
CA GLN A 442 -30.00 56.02 54.43
C GLN A 442 -29.63 57.39 53.86
N VAL A 443 -29.87 58.44 54.63
CA VAL A 443 -29.62 59.83 54.24
C VAL A 443 -28.74 60.50 55.29
N VAL A 444 -27.63 61.11 54.84
CA VAL A 444 -26.74 61.93 55.67
C VAL A 444 -26.80 63.35 55.16
N ILE A 445 -27.16 64.29 56.03
CA ILE A 445 -27.30 65.70 55.67
C ILE A 445 -26.18 66.48 56.34
N LEU A 446 -25.38 67.17 55.53
CA LEU A 446 -24.31 68.06 55.98
C LEU A 446 -24.76 69.50 55.71
N SER A 447 -25.05 70.23 56.78
CA SER A 447 -25.63 71.57 56.71
C SER A 447 -25.03 72.51 57.74
N THR A 448 -25.17 73.80 57.49
CA THR A 448 -24.87 74.87 58.45
C THR A 448 -26.11 75.25 59.26
N ASP A 449 -25.89 75.97 60.35
CA ASP A 449 -26.92 76.60 61.21
C ASP A 449 -27.84 77.57 60.44
N THR A 450 -27.35 78.11 59.33
CA THR A 450 -28.07 79.02 58.42
C THR A 450 -28.92 78.32 57.36
N GLU A 451 -28.70 77.03 57.15
CA GLU A 451 -29.47 76.20 56.21
C GLU A 451 -30.59 75.45 56.93
N ILE A 452 -30.27 74.76 58.02
CA ILE A 452 -31.27 74.09 58.87
C ILE A 452 -31.39 74.86 60.17
N ASP A 453 -32.35 75.77 60.20
CA ASP A 453 -32.68 76.54 61.39
C ASP A 453 -33.46 75.70 62.42
N THR A 454 -33.79 76.31 63.57
CA THR A 454 -34.55 75.63 64.63
C THR A 454 -35.92 75.12 64.16
N ASN A 455 -36.57 75.76 63.19
CA ASN A 455 -37.87 75.34 62.69
C ASN A 455 -37.75 74.13 61.77
N TYR A 456 -36.81 74.15 60.82
CA TYR A 456 -36.55 73.00 59.96
C TYR A 456 -36.03 71.80 60.73
N TYR A 457 -35.20 72.02 61.75
CA TYR A 457 -34.73 70.95 62.63
C TYR A 457 -35.90 70.23 63.32
N ARG A 458 -36.86 70.98 63.90
CA ARG A 458 -38.06 70.40 64.53
C ARG A 458 -38.92 69.60 63.56
N SER A 459 -39.00 70.01 62.29
CA SER A 459 -39.72 69.25 61.26
C SER A 459 -39.02 67.93 60.91
N LEU A 460 -37.69 67.89 61.02
CA LEU A 460 -36.90 66.70 60.73
C LEU A 460 -36.79 65.73 61.91
N GLU A 461 -36.81 66.24 63.15
CA GLU A 461 -36.65 65.47 64.40
C GLU A 461 -37.41 64.13 64.43
N PRO A 462 -38.69 64.02 64.00
CA PRO A 462 -39.42 62.74 64.02
C PRO A 462 -38.84 61.67 63.08
N HIS A 463 -38.01 62.06 62.12
CA HIS A 463 -37.43 61.21 61.08
C HIS A 463 -35.90 61.08 61.21
N LEU A 464 -35.28 61.68 62.21
CA LEU A 464 -33.83 61.60 62.44
C LEU A 464 -33.47 60.34 63.23
N SER A 465 -32.47 59.60 62.75
CA SER A 465 -31.84 58.52 63.53
C SER A 465 -30.75 59.04 64.49
N GLY A 466 -30.27 60.28 64.30
CA GLY A 466 -29.24 60.91 65.11
C GLY A 466 -28.78 62.24 64.50
N ALA A 467 -28.21 63.11 65.32
CA ALA A 467 -27.65 64.39 64.92
C ALA A 467 -26.30 64.64 65.62
N GLY A 468 -25.44 65.41 64.98
CA GLY A 468 -24.15 65.82 65.54
C GLY A 468 -23.64 67.10 64.92
N CYS A 469 -22.76 67.79 65.65
CA CYS A 469 -22.16 69.06 65.26
C CYS A 469 -20.63 68.94 65.26
N LEU A 470 -19.99 69.57 64.28
CA LEU A 470 -18.54 69.72 64.22
C LEU A 470 -18.16 71.11 64.73
N GLU A 471 -17.52 71.18 65.89
CA GLU A 471 -17.08 72.43 66.50
C GLU A 471 -15.59 72.65 66.23
N PHE A 472 -15.26 73.74 65.54
CA PHE A 472 -13.87 74.15 65.33
C PHE A 472 -13.42 75.10 66.44
N ASP A 473 -12.41 74.70 67.20
CA ASP A 473 -11.73 75.57 68.17
C ASP A 473 -10.64 76.37 67.46
N GLN A 474 -10.89 77.66 67.21
CA GLN A 474 -9.93 78.56 66.58
C GLN A 474 -8.61 78.73 67.36
N ARG A 475 -8.61 78.51 68.68
CA ARG A 475 -7.39 78.66 69.49
C ARG A 475 -6.48 77.44 69.39
N GLN A 476 -7.07 76.26 69.23
CA GLN A 476 -6.35 74.99 69.15
C GLN A 476 -6.21 74.47 67.71
N GLU A 477 -6.84 75.14 66.74
CA GLU A 477 -6.95 74.70 65.33
C GLU A 477 -7.47 73.26 65.20
N LEU A 478 -8.37 72.85 66.10
CA LEU A 478 -8.89 71.48 66.20
C LEU A 478 -10.41 71.44 66.00
N THR A 479 -10.88 70.53 65.16
CA THR A 479 -12.32 70.22 65.04
C THR A 479 -12.68 69.03 65.91
N THR A 480 -13.70 69.18 66.76
CA THR A 480 -14.23 68.09 67.59
C THR A 480 -15.68 67.78 67.22
N PHE A 481 -16.06 66.51 67.31
CA PHE A 481 -17.44 66.08 67.11
C PHE A 481 -18.19 66.13 68.43
N ARG A 482 -19.39 66.72 68.43
CA ARG A 482 -20.35 66.66 69.53
C ARG A 482 -21.65 66.04 69.09
N SER A 483 -22.23 65.22 69.98
CA SER A 483 -23.58 64.68 69.80
C SER A 483 -24.61 65.79 69.99
N GLY A 484 -25.66 65.78 69.18
CA GLY A 484 -26.70 66.81 69.16
C GLY A 484 -26.47 67.84 68.05
N TYR A 485 -27.56 68.39 67.51
CA TYR A 485 -27.49 69.49 66.55
C TYR A 485 -27.25 70.84 67.25
N PHE A 486 -27.01 71.93 66.50
CA PHE A 486 -26.59 73.25 67.04
C PHE A 486 -27.38 73.78 68.27
N TRP A 487 -28.64 73.36 68.43
CA TRP A 487 -29.58 73.85 69.45
C TRP A 487 -29.94 72.80 70.50
N GLU A 488 -29.50 71.55 70.32
CA GLU A 488 -29.65 70.48 71.30
C GLU A 488 -28.48 70.57 72.27
N ARG A 489 -28.80 70.67 73.56
CA ARG A 489 -27.79 70.74 74.63
C ARG A 489 -27.73 69.45 75.42
#